data_AF-A0A6L6J551-F1
#
_entry.id   AF-A0A6L6J551-F1
#
_cell.length_a   1.000
_cell.length_b   1.000
_cell.length_c   1.000
_cell.angle_alpha   90.00
_cell.angle_beta   90.00
_cell.angle_gamma   90.00
#
_symmetry.space_group_name_H-M   'P 1'
#
loop_
_entity.id
_entity.type
_entity.pdbx_description
1 polymer ?
#
loop_
_entity_poly.entity_id
_entity_poly.type
_entity_poly.pdbx_seq_one_letter_code
_entity_poly.pdbx_strand_id
1 'polypeptide(L)'
;MSERLITIREMCDEFDVTPRTLRFYESRELIFPLRRDMNRFYGRSDRARLKLILRGKRFGFSLEEIRQLLELYDPTERNVTQTRATIATAHDRLADMERQYDELATAILELRHQIAEGEKWLNSIQTDARQTA
;
A
#
# COMPACT_ATOMS: atom_id res chain seq x y z
N MET A 1 30.80 6.26 -10.21
CA MET A 1 29.85 7.12 -9.47
C MET A 1 29.73 6.53 -8.07
N SER A 2 30.13 7.25 -7.03
CA SER A 2 30.04 6.75 -5.65
C SER A 2 28.57 6.57 -5.28
N GLU A 3 28.18 5.39 -4.80
CA GLU A 3 26.84 5.14 -4.31
C GLU A 3 26.59 6.01 -3.07
N ARG A 4 25.57 6.87 -3.12
CA ARG A 4 25.17 7.67 -1.96
C ARG A 4 24.44 6.75 -0.98
N LEU A 5 25.13 6.43 0.11
CA LEU A 5 24.55 5.76 1.26
C LEU A 5 23.80 6.77 2.14
N ILE A 6 22.61 6.40 2.61
CA ILE A 6 21.82 7.22 3.53
C ILE A 6 21.59 6.49 4.85
N THR A 7 21.49 7.26 5.94
CA THR A 7 21.25 6.73 7.28
C THR A 7 19.81 6.23 7.45
N ILE A 8 19.55 5.51 8.54
CA ILE A 8 18.18 5.10 8.90
C ILE A 8 17.22 6.28 9.04
N ARG A 9 17.69 7.43 9.55
CA ARG A 9 16.85 8.63 9.71
C ARG A 9 16.48 9.20 8.36
N GLU A 10 17.45 9.40 7.48
CA GLU A 10 17.19 9.87 6.11
C GLU A 10 16.26 8.92 5.34
N MET A 11 16.42 7.60 5.52
CA MET A 11 15.53 6.60 4.92
C MET A 11 14.09 6.70 5.47
N CYS A 12 13.94 6.92 6.78
CA CYS A 12 12.65 7.14 7.41
C CYS A 12 11.97 8.40 6.86
N ASP A 13 12.71 9.51 6.78
CA ASP A 13 12.20 10.79 6.31
C ASP A 13 11.81 10.74 4.82
N GLU A 14 12.59 10.04 3.99
CA GLU A 14 12.32 9.92 2.55
C GLU A 14 11.07 9.09 2.23
N PHE A 15 10.80 8.04 3.01
CA PHE A 15 9.74 7.07 2.73
C PHE A 15 8.54 7.14 3.68
N ASP A 16 8.56 8.09 4.61
CA ASP A 16 7.55 8.26 5.65
C ASP A 16 7.30 6.95 6.43
N VAL A 17 8.40 6.35 6.90
CA VAL A 17 8.38 5.10 7.68
C VAL A 17 9.12 5.26 9.00
N THR A 18 8.73 4.47 9.99
CA THR A 18 9.43 4.48 11.28
C THR A 18 10.71 3.64 11.25
N PRO A 19 11.68 3.89 12.14
CA PRO A 19 12.83 3.01 12.31
C PRO A 19 12.44 1.58 12.69
N ARG A 20 11.29 1.41 13.37
CA ARG A 20 10.72 0.09 13.69
C ARG A 20 10.32 -0.65 12.42
N THR A 21 9.69 0.04 11.47
CA THR A 21 9.30 -0.51 10.16
C THR A 21 10.52 -0.98 9.36
N LEU A 22 11.57 -0.15 9.29
CA LEU A 22 12.80 -0.53 8.58
C LEU A 22 13.49 -1.74 9.20
N ARG A 23 13.62 -1.78 10.53
CA ARG A 23 14.17 -2.95 11.24
C ARG A 23 13.32 -4.20 11.04
N PHE A 24 12.01 -4.04 10.96
CA PHE A 24 11.11 -5.16 10.68
C PHE A 24 11.34 -5.72 9.27
N TYR A 25 11.46 -4.89 8.23
CA TYR A 25 11.78 -5.36 6.88
C TYR A 25 13.18 -5.96 6.75
N GLU A 26 14.16 -5.42 7.48
CA GLU A 26 15.49 -6.03 7.61
C GLU A 26 15.40 -7.43 8.25
N SER A 27 14.65 -7.59 9.34
CA SER A 27 14.47 -8.89 10.02
C SER A 27 13.71 -9.93 9.19
N ARG A 28 13.02 -9.49 8.14
CA ARG A 28 12.31 -10.35 7.19
C ARG A 28 13.10 -10.58 5.90
N GLU A 29 14.36 -10.13 5.87
CA GLU A 29 15.28 -10.27 4.74
C GLU A 29 14.73 -9.63 3.45
N LEU A 30 14.01 -8.51 3.60
CA LEU A 30 13.46 -7.77 2.46
C LEU A 30 14.36 -6.60 2.03
N ILE A 31 15.16 -6.07 2.96
CA ILE A 31 16.09 -4.95 2.78
C ILE A 31 17.41 -5.34 3.45
N PHE A 32 18.54 -4.96 2.86
CA PHE A 32 19.87 -5.43 3.26
C PHE A 32 20.83 -4.25 3.44
N PRO A 33 20.66 -3.44 4.52
CA PRO A 33 21.51 -2.28 4.74
C PRO A 33 22.96 -2.69 4.99
N LEU A 34 23.89 -1.86 4.51
CA LEU A 34 25.29 -1.95 4.90
C LEU A 34 25.44 -1.57 6.38
N ARG A 35 26.11 -2.43 7.15
CA ARG A 35 26.46 -2.14 8.53
C ARG A 35 27.88 -1.59 8.62
N ARG A 36 28.03 -0.44 9.27
CA ARG A 36 29.33 0.12 9.69
C ARG A 36 29.23 0.42 11.18
N ASP A 37 29.98 -0.33 11.98
CA ASP A 37 29.87 -0.36 13.43
C ASP A 37 28.42 -0.62 13.88
N MET A 38 27.83 0.32 14.63
CA MET A 38 26.45 0.26 15.11
C MET A 38 25.43 0.89 14.15
N ASN A 39 25.90 1.48 13.05
CA ASN A 39 25.08 2.26 12.13
C ASN A 39 24.67 1.47 10.89
N ARG A 40 23.43 1.72 10.44
CA ARG A 40 22.87 1.17 9.20
C ARG A 40 22.90 2.22 8.10
N PHE A 41 23.36 1.80 6.94
CA PHE A 41 23.46 2.62 5.74
C PHE A 41 22.73 1.94 4.59
N TYR A 42 21.84 2.67 3.94
CA TYR A 42 20.98 2.17 2.87
C TYR A 42 21.47 2.70 1.53
N GLY A 43 21.65 1.79 0.57
CA GLY A 43 22.05 2.10 -0.80
C GLY A 43 20.88 2.38 -1.73
N ARG A 44 21.17 2.52 -3.02
CA ARG A 44 20.15 2.72 -4.06
C ARG A 44 19.23 1.50 -4.17
N SER A 45 19.79 0.30 -4.04
CA SER A 45 19.05 -0.96 -4.10
C SER A 45 18.05 -1.08 -2.96
N ASP A 46 18.44 -0.73 -1.73
CA ASP A 46 17.55 -0.75 -0.56
C ASP A 46 16.37 0.21 -0.73
N ARG A 47 16.63 1.41 -1.26
CA ARG A 47 15.59 2.41 -1.56
C ARG A 47 14.60 1.90 -2.60
N ALA A 48 15.10 1.27 -3.65
CA ALA A 48 14.25 0.66 -4.67
C ALA A 48 13.39 -0.47 -4.08
N ARG A 49 13.99 -1.35 -3.26
CA ARG A 49 13.26 -2.43 -2.56
C ARG A 49 12.20 -1.88 -1.62
N LEU A 50 12.52 -0.89 -0.77
CA LEU A 50 11.54 -0.28 0.13
C LEU A 50 10.36 0.32 -0.64
N LYS A 51 10.62 1.03 -1.74
CA LYS A 51 9.56 1.58 -2.59
C LYS A 51 8.61 0.50 -3.10
N LEU A 52 9.14 -0.66 -3.50
CA LEU A 52 8.35 -1.80 -3.96
C LEU A 52 7.59 -2.47 -2.82
N ILE A 53 8.20 -2.63 -1.65
CA ILE A 53 7.54 -3.18 -0.46
C ILE A 53 6.33 -2.32 -0.07
N LEU A 54 6.50 -1.00 0.02
CA LEU A 54 5.43 -0.08 0.37
C LEU A 54 4.29 -0.11 -0.66
N ARG A 55 4.63 -0.18 -1.95
CA ARG A 55 3.64 -0.33 -3.03
C ARG A 55 2.89 -1.66 -2.92
N GLY A 56 3.60 -2.77 -2.71
CA GLY A 56 2.98 -4.08 -2.55
C GLY A 56 2.04 -4.14 -1.35
N LYS A 57 2.45 -3.53 -0.21
CA LYS A 57 1.58 -3.40 0.97
C LYS A 57 0.32 -2.60 0.67
N ARG A 58 0.40 -1.53 -0.13
CA ARG A 58 -0.77 -0.75 -0.56
C ARG A 58 -1.74 -1.57 -1.43
N PHE A 59 -1.24 -2.50 -2.23
CA PHE A 59 -2.08 -3.42 -2.98
C PHE A 59 -2.66 -4.55 -2.11
N GLY A 60 -2.27 -4.64 -0.84
CA GLY A 60 -2.75 -5.64 0.10
C GLY A 60 -1.99 -6.97 0.05
N PHE A 61 -0.85 -7.02 -0.63
CA PHE A 61 0.01 -8.20 -0.58
C PHE A 61 0.56 -8.44 0.84
N SER A 62 0.70 -9.72 1.16
CA SER A 62 1.49 -10.22 2.28
C SER A 62 2.98 -9.96 2.03
N LEU A 63 3.80 -10.07 3.08
CA LEU A 63 5.25 -9.92 2.94
C LEU A 63 5.89 -11.06 2.14
N GLU A 64 5.26 -12.23 2.14
CA GLU A 64 5.72 -13.39 1.38
C GLU A 64 5.55 -13.16 -0.12
N GLU A 65 4.36 -12.71 -0.53
CA GLU A 65 4.10 -12.36 -1.93
C GLU A 65 4.98 -11.19 -2.37
N ILE A 66 5.21 -10.21 -1.51
CA ILE A 66 6.15 -9.11 -1.78
C ILE A 66 7.57 -9.64 -1.98
N ARG A 67 8.01 -10.64 -1.21
CA ARG A 67 9.35 -11.24 -1.42
C ARG A 67 9.45 -11.88 -2.80
N GLN A 68 8.46 -12.70 -3.17
CA GLN A 68 8.43 -13.33 -4.49
C GLN A 68 8.41 -12.28 -5.62
N LEU A 69 7.65 -11.20 -5.45
CA LEU A 69 7.64 -10.06 -6.38
C LEU A 69 9.02 -9.39 -6.48
N LEU A 70 9.73 -9.21 -5.37
CA LEU A 70 11.07 -8.62 -5.36
C LEU A 70 12.11 -9.52 -6.05
N GLU A 71 11.98 -10.83 -5.93
CA GLU A 71 12.84 -11.81 -6.62
C GLU A 71 12.72 -11.69 -8.15
N LEU A 72 11.54 -11.34 -8.68
CA LEU A 72 11.38 -11.10 -10.13
C LEU A 72 12.21 -9.93 -10.65
N TYR A 73 12.54 -8.97 -9.79
CA TYR A 73 13.33 -7.79 -10.15
C TYR A 73 14.83 -8.04 -10.07
N ASP A 74 15.29 -9.15 -9.47
CA ASP A 74 16.68 -9.57 -9.48
C ASP A 74 16.89 -10.62 -10.60
N PRO A 75 17.39 -10.23 -11.78
CA PRO A 75 17.35 -11.05 -12.99
C PRO A 75 18.36 -12.21 -12.99
N THR A 76 19.07 -12.45 -11.88
CA THR A 76 20.15 -13.44 -11.79
C THR A 76 19.66 -14.87 -11.89
N GLU A 77 18.41 -15.16 -11.52
CA GLU A 77 17.79 -16.49 -11.69
C GLU A 77 16.33 -16.37 -12.14
N ARG A 78 16.12 -16.14 -13.44
CA ARG A 78 14.77 -16.11 -14.02
C ARG A 78 14.15 -17.52 -14.05
N ASN A 79 13.40 -17.86 -13.00
CA ASN A 79 12.48 -18.99 -13.04
C ASN A 79 11.13 -18.53 -13.65
N VAL A 80 10.92 -18.83 -14.94
CA VAL A 80 9.70 -18.49 -15.69
C VAL A 80 8.43 -18.97 -14.98
N THR A 81 8.48 -20.13 -14.31
CA THR A 81 7.36 -20.68 -13.56
C THR A 81 7.00 -19.79 -12.36
N GLN A 82 8.00 -19.32 -11.62
CA GLN A 82 7.80 -18.41 -10.49
C GLN A 82 7.24 -17.07 -10.95
N THR A 83 7.79 -16.48 -12.03
CA THR A 83 7.25 -15.25 -12.61
C THR A 83 5.79 -15.38 -13.01
N ARG A 84 5.41 -16.49 -13.66
CA ARG A 84 4.01 -16.76 -14.04
C ARG A 84 3.10 -16.88 -12.83
N ALA A 85 3.52 -17.59 -11.78
CA ALA A 85 2.74 -17.75 -10.55
C ALA A 85 2.50 -16.39 -9.88
N THR A 86 3.54 -15.58 -9.74
CA THR A 86 3.44 -14.23 -9.15
C THR A 86 2.54 -13.30 -9.97
N ILE A 87 2.60 -13.35 -11.31
CA ILE A 87 1.68 -12.58 -12.18
C ILE A 87 0.23 -13.03 -11.97
N ALA A 88 -0.02 -14.34 -11.84
CA ALA A 88 -1.36 -14.86 -11.58
C ALA A 88 -1.90 -14.33 -10.23
N THR A 89 -1.11 -14.41 -9.16
CA THR A 89 -1.47 -13.83 -7.85
C THR A 89 -1.77 -12.34 -7.94
N ALA A 90 -1.02 -11.59 -8.77
CA ALA A 90 -1.28 -10.18 -8.97
C ALA A 90 -2.61 -9.91 -9.71
N HIS A 91 -2.97 -10.75 -10.68
CA HIS A 91 -4.27 -10.67 -11.35
C HIS A 91 -5.43 -10.97 -10.40
N ASP A 92 -5.31 -12.01 -9.58
CA ASP A 92 -6.34 -12.35 -8.58
C ASP A 92 -6.54 -11.17 -7.62
N ARG A 93 -5.44 -10.57 -7.15
CA ARG A 93 -5.51 -9.42 -6.26
C ARG A 93 -6.13 -8.19 -6.90
N LEU A 94 -5.84 -7.95 -8.18
CA LEU A 94 -6.47 -6.87 -8.94
C LEU A 94 -7.98 -7.09 -9.06
N ALA A 95 -8.41 -8.30 -9.42
CA ALA A 95 -9.82 -8.63 -9.55
C ALA A 95 -10.57 -8.46 -8.21
N ASP A 96 -9.94 -8.83 -7.09
CA ASP A 96 -10.50 -8.58 -5.76
C ASP A 96 -10.68 -7.09 -5.47
N MET A 97 -9.67 -6.27 -5.81
CA MET A 97 -9.72 -4.83 -5.61
C MET A 97 -10.81 -4.17 -6.46
N GLU A 98 -10.98 -4.61 -7.71
CA GLU A 98 -12.03 -4.13 -8.61
C GLU A 98 -13.42 -4.46 -8.04
N ARG A 99 -13.64 -5.70 -7.56
CA ARG A 99 -14.91 -6.07 -6.92
C ARG A 99 -15.21 -5.23 -5.67
N GLN A 100 -14.21 -5.04 -4.80
CA GLN A 100 -14.36 -4.20 -3.61
C GLN A 100 -14.67 -2.74 -3.97
N TYR A 101 -14.08 -2.23 -5.04
CA TYR A 101 -14.36 -0.88 -5.54
C TYR A 101 -15.81 -0.75 -6.02
N ASP A 102 -16.31 -1.73 -6.80
CA ASP A 102 -17.68 -1.70 -7.32
C ASP A 102 -18.73 -1.82 -6.21
N GLU A 103 -18.48 -2.69 -5.22
CA GLU A 103 -19.32 -2.81 -4.02
C GLU A 103 -19.35 -1.50 -3.23
N LEU A 104 -18.19 -0.88 -2.99
CA LEU A 104 -18.09 0.39 -2.29
C LEU A 104 -18.77 1.53 -3.07
N ALA A 105 -18.61 1.56 -4.40
CA ALA A 105 -19.27 2.54 -5.26
C ALA A 105 -20.79 2.45 -5.15
N THR A 106 -21.32 1.23 -5.12
CA THR A 106 -22.76 0.97 -4.93
C THR A 106 -23.23 1.47 -3.57
N ALA A 107 -22.54 1.11 -2.49
CA ALA A 107 -22.87 1.56 -1.13
C ALA A 107 -22.82 3.09 -0.99
N ILE A 108 -21.86 3.76 -1.66
CA ILE A 108 -21.77 5.23 -1.68
C ILE A 108 -23.01 5.84 -2.34
N LEU A 109 -23.49 5.27 -3.45
CA LEU A 109 -24.69 5.77 -4.13
C LEU A 109 -25.93 5.61 -3.26
N GLU A 110 -26.10 4.44 -2.64
CA GLU A 110 -27.21 4.17 -1.72
C GLU A 110 -27.21 5.14 -0.54
N LEU A 111 -26.06 5.34 0.11
CA LEU A 111 -25.95 6.25 1.25
C LEU A 111 -26.24 7.70 0.86
N ARG A 112 -25.77 8.13 -0.32
CA ARG A 112 -26.09 9.48 -0.85
C ARG A 112 -27.59 9.65 -1.08
N HIS A 113 -28.26 8.64 -1.62
CA HIS A 113 -29.71 8.67 -1.82
C HIS A 113 -30.45 8.78 -0.48
N GLN A 114 -30.08 7.96 0.51
CA GLN A 114 -30.67 8.00 1.85
C GLN A 114 -30.48 9.35 2.54
N ILE A 115 -29.29 9.96 2.42
CA ILE A 115 -29.01 11.30 2.94
C ILE A 115 -29.96 12.32 2.29
N ALA A 116 -30.09 12.30 0.96
CA ALA A 116 -30.96 13.24 0.25
C ALA A 116 -32.44 13.10 0.63
N GLU A 117 -32.93 11.88 0.81
CA GLU A 117 -34.31 11.64 1.27
C GLU A 117 -34.52 12.12 2.70
N GLY A 118 -33.55 11.88 3.60
CA GLY A 118 -33.57 12.39 4.97
C GLY A 118 -33.59 13.93 5.03
N GLU A 119 -32.81 14.60 4.18
CA GLU A 119 -32.78 16.06 4.07
C GLU A 119 -34.12 16.61 3.55
N LYS A 120 -34.74 15.98 2.55
CA LYS A 120 -36.08 16.37 2.07
C LYS A 120 -37.14 16.25 3.16
N TRP A 121 -37.14 15.14 3.88
CA TRP A 121 -38.07 14.91 4.98
C TRP A 121 -37.90 15.92 6.12
N LEU A 122 -36.66 16.25 6.48
CA LEU A 122 -36.38 17.29 7.46
C LEU A 122 -36.96 18.65 7.02
N ASN A 123 -36.77 19.01 5.74
CA ASN A 123 -37.27 20.25 5.19
C ASN A 123 -38.81 20.32 5.15
N SER A 124 -39.50 19.20 4.88
CA SER A 124 -40.97 19.19 4.91
C SER A 124 -41.50 19.44 6.32
N ILE A 125 -40.93 18.79 7.34
CA ILE A 125 -41.34 19.02 8.73
C ILE A 125 -41.13 20.47 9.15
N GLN A 126 -39.98 21.07 8.80
CA GLN A 126 -39.68 22.46 9.14
C GLN A 126 -40.59 23.47 8.43
N THR A 127 -41.08 23.12 7.24
CA THR A 127 -42.00 23.96 6.46
C THR A 127 -43.40 23.92 7.07
N ASP A 128 -43.87 22.73 7.45
CA ASP A 128 -45.19 22.56 8.08
C ASP A 128 -45.27 23.26 9.45
N ALA A 129 -44.18 23.20 10.23
CA ALA A 129 -44.06 23.89 11.52
C ALA A 129 -44.04 25.43 11.41
N ARG A 130 -43.64 25.99 10.25
CA ARG A 130 -43.65 27.44 9.99
C ARG A 130 -44.99 27.95 9.46
N GLN A 131 -45.82 27.09 8.89
CA GLN A 131 -47.14 27.47 8.36
C GLN A 131 -48.26 27.38 9.41
N THR A 132 -48.01 26.70 10.52
CA THR A 132 -48.97 26.53 11.64
C THR A 132 -48.77 27.51 12.79
N ALA A 133 -47.78 28.42 12.69
CA ALA A 133 -47.49 29.49 13.65
C ALA A 133 -47.81 30.86 13.05
#